data_AF-A0A150U6X5-F1
#
_entry.id   AF-A0A150U6X5-F1
#
_cell.length_a   1.000
_cell.length_b   1.000
_cell.length_c   1.000
_cell.angle_alpha   90.00
_cell.angle_beta   90.00
_cell.angle_gamma   90.00
#
_symmetry.space_group_name_H-M   'P 1'
#
loop_
_entity.id
_entity.type
_entity.pdbx_description
1 polymer ?
#
loop_
_entity_poly.entity_id
_entity_poly.type
_entity_poly.pdbx_seq_one_letter_code
_entity_poly.pdbx_strand_id
1 'polypeptide(L)' 'MLEEKLKDAIIGELQRQAASQPQALKVEGAKDAKGSDELTVNGRIDLGALAMAVAGSMAGGP' A
#
# COMPACT_ATOMS: atom_id res chain seq x y z
N MET A 1 -8.80 -3.93 13.11
CA MET A 1 -7.72 -3.82 14.12
C MET A 1 -6.62 -2.88 13.60
N LEU A 2 -5.68 -2.42 14.45
CA LEU A 2 -4.60 -1.50 14.04
C LEU A 2 -3.76 -2.06 12.88
N GLU A 3 -3.46 -3.35 12.93
CA GLU A 3 -2.74 -4.05 11.87
C GLU A 3 -3.47 -4.02 10.52
N GLU A 4 -4.79 -4.22 10.51
CA GLU A 4 -5.62 -4.13 9.30
C GLU A 4 -5.61 -2.71 8.71
N LYS A 5 -5.68 -1.67 9.56
CA LYS A 5 -5.57 -0.28 9.11
C LYS A 5 -4.20 0.01 8.47
N LEU A 6 -3.13 -0.53 9.05
CA LEU A 6 -1.77 -0.40 8.52
C LEU A 6 -1.64 -1.13 7.17
N LYS A 7 -2.16 -2.35 7.05
CA LYS A 7 -2.20 -3.10 5.79
C LYS A 7 -2.98 -2.34 4.71
N ASP A 8 -4.15 -1.83 5.04
CA ASP A 8 -4.96 -1.03 4.11
C ASP A 8 -4.23 0.24 3.66
N ALA A 9 -3.50 0.92 4.55
CA ALA A 9 -2.70 2.09 4.21
C ALA A 9 -1.54 1.73 3.26
N ILE A 10 -0.83 0.62 3.51
CA ILE A 10 0.25 0.12 2.65
C ILE A 10 -0.30 -0.25 1.27
N ILE A 11 -1.34 -1.08 1.21
CA ILE A 11 -1.95 -1.52 -0.05
C ILE A 11 -2.49 -0.33 -0.83
N GLY A 12 -3.17 0.60 -0.16
CA GLY A 12 -3.73 1.80 -0.77
C GLY A 12 -2.65 2.68 -1.40
N GLU A 13 -1.50 2.86 -0.73
CA GLU A 13 -0.39 3.64 -1.31
C GLU A 13 0.24 2.94 -2.51
N LEU A 14 0.52 1.63 -2.41
CA LEU A 14 1.13 0.87 -3.50
C LEU A 14 0.24 0.87 -4.74
N GLN A 15 -1.09 0.74 -4.56
CA GLN A 15 -2.06 0.87 -5.65
C GLN A 15 -2.05 2.28 -6.25
N ARG A 16 -1.95 3.33 -5.42
CA ARG A 16 -1.94 4.72 -5.87
C ARG A 16 -0.68 5.07 -6.65
N GLN A 17 0.48 4.58 -6.21
CA GLN A 17 1.74 4.68 -6.97
C GLN A 17 1.66 3.90 -8.29
N ALA A 18 1.12 2.68 -8.27
CA ALA A 18 0.96 1.86 -9.48
C ALA A 18 0.01 2.51 -10.49
N ALA A 19 -1.07 3.14 -10.03
CA ALA A 19 -1.98 3.91 -10.88
C ALA A 19 -1.31 5.16 -11.49
N SER A 20 -0.38 5.77 -10.77
CA SER A 20 0.35 6.96 -11.23
C SER A 20 1.47 6.62 -12.23
N GLN A 21 2.04 5.40 -12.16
CA GLN A 21 3.12 4.94 -13.03
C GLN A 21 2.93 3.46 -13.45
N PRO A 22 1.90 3.13 -14.24
CA PRO A 22 1.50 1.74 -14.50
C PRO A 22 2.54 0.90 -15.26
N GLN A 23 3.46 1.54 -15.99
CA GLN A 23 4.59 0.84 -16.63
C GLN A 23 5.77 0.59 -15.67
N ALA A 24 5.88 1.31 -14.55
CA ALA A 24 7.04 1.27 -13.66
C ALA A 24 6.79 0.50 -12.35
N LEU A 25 5.53 0.27 -12.01
CA LEU A 25 5.12 -0.45 -10.80
C LEU A 25 3.87 -1.29 -11.06
N LYS A 26 3.96 -2.57 -10.72
CA LYS A 26 2.84 -3.53 -10.73
C LYS A 26 2.64 -4.10 -9.33
N VAL A 27 1.38 -4.20 -8.93
CA VAL A 27 0.96 -4.78 -7.65
C VAL A 27 0.04 -5.96 -7.93
N GLU A 28 0.43 -7.15 -7.49
CA GLU A 28 -0.29 -8.40 -7.72
C GLU A 28 -0.82 -8.94 -6.40
N GLY A 29 -1.99 -9.60 -6.44
CA GLY A 29 -2.64 -10.14 -5.24
C GLY A 29 -3.36 -9.10 -4.38
N ALA A 30 -3.43 -7.81 -4.78
CA ALA A 30 -4.07 -6.77 -3.96
C ALA A 30 -5.57 -6.99 -3.69
N LYS A 31 -6.25 -7.78 -4.53
CA LYS A 31 -7.66 -8.17 -4.33
C LYS A 31 -7.83 -9.24 -3.23
N ASP A 32 -6.80 -10.06 -3.05
CA ASP A 32 -6.76 -11.18 -2.08
C ASP A 32 -5.99 -10.80 -0.80
N ALA A 33 -5.18 -9.72 -0.86
CA ALA A 33 -4.34 -9.20 0.21
C ALA A 33 -5.10 -8.69 1.44
N LYS A 34 -6.44 -8.50 1.37
CA LYS A 34 -7.23 -8.23 2.58
C LYS A 34 -7.38 -9.48 3.47
N GLY A 35 -7.15 -10.68 2.94
CA GLY A 35 -7.16 -11.94 3.68
C GLY A 35 -5.81 -12.67 3.70
N SER A 36 -4.77 -12.07 3.13
CA SER A 36 -3.40 -12.60 3.05
C SER A 36 -2.42 -11.61 3.67
N ASP A 37 -1.40 -12.12 4.35
CA ASP A 37 -0.34 -11.30 4.94
C ASP A 37 0.74 -10.90 3.91
N GLU A 38 0.59 -11.36 2.66
CA GLU A 38 1.58 -11.23 1.61
C GLU A 38 1.03 -10.51 0.37
N LEU A 39 1.89 -9.71 -0.25
CA LEU A 39 1.63 -8.97 -1.48
C LEU A 39 2.86 -9.02 -2.38
N THR A 40 2.68 -9.26 -3.68
CA THR A 40 3.78 -9.22 -4.65
C THR A 40 3.83 -7.85 -5.31
N VAL A 41 5.00 -7.21 -5.28
CA VAL A 41 5.23 -5.88 -5.85
C VAL A 41 6.44 -5.91 -6.78
N ASN A 42 6.24 -5.51 -8.03
CA ASN A 42 7.27 -5.52 -9.07
C ASN A 42 7.46 -4.11 -9.62
N GLY A 43 8.60 -3.49 -9.33
CA GLY A 43 8.93 -2.17 -9.84
C GLY A 43 9.49 -1.23 -8.78
N ARG A 44 9.51 0.07 -9.09
CA ARG A 44 10.04 1.09 -8.19
C ARG A 44 8.93 1.61 -7.27
N ILE A 45 9.25 1.70 -5.98
CA ILE A 45 8.38 2.27 -4.95
C ILE A 45 9.01 3.58 -4.45
N ASP A 46 8.19 4.62 -4.32
CA ASP A 46 8.55 5.81 -3.54
C ASP A 46 8.34 5.51 -2.05
N LEU A 47 9.44 5.27 -1.34
CA LEU A 47 9.42 4.97 0.09
C LEU A 47 9.01 6.17 0.97
N GLY A 48 9.25 7.40 0.50
CA GLY A 48 8.87 8.61 1.24
C GLY A 48 7.36 8.78 1.26
N ALA A 49 6.73 8.63 0.09
CA ALA A 49 5.28 8.66 -0.06
C ALA A 49 4.60 7.50 0.71
N LEU A 50 5.19 6.30 0.66
CA LEU A 50 4.73 5.14 1.43
C LEU A 50 4.79 5.40 2.94
N ALA A 51 5.91 5.89 3.45
CA ALA A 51 6.07 6.21 4.86
C ALA A 51 5.09 7.29 5.33
N MET A 52 4.84 8.33 4.52
CA MET A 52 3.85 9.37 4.82
C MET A 52 2.43 8.81 4.89
N ALA A 53 2.05 7.92 4.00
CA ALA A 53 0.71 7.31 4.02
C ALA A 53 0.50 6.43 5.26
N VAL A 54 1.51 5.63 5.62
CA VAL A 54 1.50 4.82 6.85
C VAL A 54 1.40 5.73 8.09
N ALA A 55 2.25 6.76 8.18
CA ALA A 55 2.20 7.73 9.27
C ALA A 55 0.85 8.45 9.36
N GLY A 56 0.29 8.87 8.23
CA GLY A 56 -1.03 9.51 8.14
C GLY A 56 -2.16 8.60 8.62
N SER A 57 -2.11 7.31 8.31
CA SER A 57 -3.11 6.33 8.78
C SER A 57 -3.13 6.14 10.30
N MET A 58 -2.01 6.40 10.97
CA MET A 58 -1.90 6.39 12.43
C MET A 58 -2.23 7.76 13.06
N ALA A 59 -1.96 8.85 12.32
CA ALA A 59 -2.18 10.21 12.78
C ALA A 59 -3.66 10.66 12.70
N GLY A 60 -4.54 9.93 12.00
CA GLY A 60 -5.96 10.26 11.90
C GLY A 60 -6.91 9.11 11.51
N GLY A 61 -7.37 8.35 12.53
CA GLY A 61 -8.80 8.02 12.71
C GLY A 61 -9.26 6.55 12.53
N PRO A 62 -10.37 6.12 13.20
CA PRO A 62 -10.81 6.49 14.56
C PRO A 62 -9.79 6.12 15.64
#